data_AF-A0A8C5ZEG1-F1
#
_entry.id   AF-A0A8C5ZEG1-F1
#
_cell.length_a   1.000
_cell.length_b   1.000
_cell.length_c   1.000
_cell.angle_alpha   90.00
_cell.angle_beta   90.00
_cell.angle_gamma   90.00
#
_symmetry.space_group_name_H-M   'P 1'
#
loop_
_entity.id
_entity.type
_entity.pdbx_description
1 polymer ?
#
loop_
_entity_poly.entity_id
_entity_poly.type
_entity_poly.pdbx_seq_one_letter_code
_entity_poly.pdbx_strand_id
1 'polypeptide(L)'
;MPKMISVRVTTMDAELEFAIQPNTTGKQLFDQVVKTIGLREVWFFGLQYQDTKGFSTWLKLNKKVTAQDVWKESPLLFKFRAKFYPEELIQDITQRLFFLQVKEGILNDDIYFPPETAVLLASYAVQSKYGDFNKEVHKSGYLAGDKLLPQRVLEQHKLNKDQWEEWIQVWHEEHRGMLREDAVLEYLKIAQDLEMYGVNYFSIKNKKGSELWLGVDALGLNIYEQNDRLTPKIGFPWSEIRNISFNNKKFVIKPIDKKAQTNLGPGPGNHELYMRRSKPDTIEVQQMKAQAREEKHQKEMEYALLENEKKKREMAEKEKEKIEQEKEEQREKLKQIEEQTKKAQQELEEQTHRALELEETKRET
;
A
#
# COMPACT_ATOMS: atom_id res chain seq x y z
N MET A 1 -31.69 16.33 -26.39
CA MET A 1 -30.36 15.81 -26.02
C MET A 1 -30.50 14.36 -25.59
N PRO A 2 -29.53 13.46 -25.88
CA PRO A 2 -29.60 12.07 -25.41
C PRO A 2 -29.64 12.06 -23.88
N LYS A 3 -30.45 11.17 -23.28
CA LYS A 3 -30.48 10.98 -21.83
C LYS A 3 -29.11 10.45 -21.38
N MET A 4 -28.47 11.19 -20.49
CA MET A 4 -27.20 10.78 -19.88
C MET A 4 -27.44 9.60 -18.94
N ILE A 5 -26.48 8.67 -18.89
CA ILE A 5 -26.52 7.49 -18.04
C ILE A 5 -25.53 7.70 -16.92
N SER A 6 -25.99 7.57 -15.67
CA SER A 6 -25.15 7.68 -14.48
C SER A 6 -24.33 6.42 -14.32
N VAL A 7 -23.03 6.56 -14.03
CA VAL A 7 -22.08 5.47 -13.86
C VAL A 7 -21.26 5.73 -12.60
N ARG A 8 -21.09 4.72 -11.76
CA ARG A 8 -20.17 4.74 -10.63
C ARG A 8 -19.06 3.72 -10.88
N VAL A 9 -17.82 4.18 -10.73
CA VAL A 9 -16.62 3.35 -10.83
C VAL A 9 -15.90 3.39 -9.49
N THR A 10 -15.84 2.24 -8.81
CA THR A 10 -15.11 2.08 -7.55
C THR A 10 -13.71 1.57 -7.85
N THR A 11 -12.67 2.35 -7.56
CA THR A 11 -11.27 1.88 -7.54
C THR A 11 -11.00 1.10 -6.24
N MET A 12 -9.74 0.93 -5.82
CA MET A 12 -9.45 0.39 -4.49
C MET A 12 -9.52 1.46 -3.40
N ASP A 13 -9.41 2.73 -3.75
CA ASP A 13 -9.18 3.86 -2.85
C ASP A 13 -10.12 5.06 -3.10
N ALA A 14 -10.98 4.99 -4.12
CA ALA A 14 -11.89 6.07 -4.49
C ALA A 14 -13.18 5.56 -5.15
N GLU A 15 -14.23 6.36 -5.05
CA GLU A 15 -15.44 6.22 -5.86
C GLU A 15 -15.52 7.39 -6.83
N LEU A 16 -15.70 7.09 -8.11
CA LEU A 16 -15.78 8.07 -9.19
C LEU A 16 -17.16 8.00 -9.82
N GLU A 17 -17.83 9.13 -9.96
CA GLU A 17 -19.12 9.22 -10.62
C GLU A 17 -18.99 9.93 -11.97
N PHE A 18 -19.55 9.34 -13.01
CA PHE A 18 -19.52 9.83 -14.37
C PHE A 18 -20.93 9.84 -14.98
N ALA A 19 -21.11 10.70 -15.98
CA ALA A 19 -22.28 10.68 -16.84
C ALA A 19 -21.84 10.32 -18.27
N ILE A 20 -22.32 9.20 -18.80
CA ILE A 20 -21.98 8.74 -20.15
C ILE A 20 -23.16 8.88 -21.11
N GLN A 21 -22.85 8.96 -22.40
CA GLN A 21 -23.87 8.91 -23.45
C GLN A 21 -24.19 7.44 -23.79
N PRO A 22 -25.39 7.12 -24.31
CA PRO A 22 -25.75 5.75 -24.69
C PRO A 22 -24.83 5.11 -25.75
N ASN A 23 -24.12 5.93 -26.54
CA ASN A 23 -23.16 5.49 -27.55
C ASN A 23 -21.72 5.36 -27.02
N THR A 24 -21.46 5.69 -25.75
CA THR A 24 -20.13 5.64 -25.14
C THR A 24 -19.58 4.22 -25.17
N THR A 25 -18.34 4.08 -25.66
CA THR A 25 -17.62 2.80 -25.71
C THR A 25 -16.99 2.48 -24.36
N GLY A 26 -16.69 1.21 -24.12
CA GLY A 26 -15.95 0.79 -22.94
C GLY A 26 -14.58 1.48 -22.85
N LYS A 27 -13.91 1.69 -23.99
CA LYS A 27 -12.65 2.45 -24.04
C LYS A 27 -12.82 3.88 -23.55
N GLN A 28 -13.86 4.58 -24.01
CA GLN A 28 -14.09 5.98 -23.59
C GLN A 28 -14.35 6.10 -22.09
N LEU A 29 -15.14 5.19 -21.50
CA LEU A 29 -15.36 5.14 -20.05
C LEU A 29 -14.05 4.82 -19.31
N PHE A 30 -13.31 3.82 -19.78
CA PHE A 30 -12.02 3.43 -19.19
C PHE A 30 -10.99 4.57 -19.25
N ASP A 31 -10.86 5.25 -20.39
CA ASP A 31 -9.95 6.40 -20.58
C ASP A 31 -10.29 7.55 -19.60
N GLN A 32 -11.58 7.80 -19.34
CA GLN A 32 -12.01 8.81 -18.36
C GLN A 32 -11.57 8.45 -16.94
N VAL A 33 -11.72 7.18 -16.55
CA VAL A 33 -11.29 6.70 -15.23
C VAL A 33 -9.78 6.88 -15.05
N VAL A 34 -8.97 6.33 -15.97
CA VAL A 34 -7.51 6.36 -15.84
C VAL A 34 -6.94 7.78 -15.91
N LYS A 35 -7.56 8.66 -16.71
CA LYS A 35 -7.18 10.08 -16.76
C LYS A 35 -7.51 10.81 -15.45
N THR A 36 -8.64 10.48 -14.81
CA THR A 36 -9.06 11.10 -13.55
C THR A 36 -8.10 10.76 -12.41
N ILE A 37 -7.58 9.53 -12.38
CA ILE A 37 -6.65 9.07 -11.33
C ILE A 37 -5.16 9.23 -11.70
N GLY A 38 -4.84 9.74 -12.90
CA GLY A 38 -3.45 9.95 -13.34
C GLY A 38 -2.68 8.66 -13.68
N LEU A 39 -3.38 7.57 -14.04
CA LEU A 39 -2.77 6.27 -14.32
C LEU A 39 -2.43 6.12 -15.81
N ARG A 40 -1.17 5.82 -16.12
CA ARG A 40 -0.65 5.60 -17.48
C ARG A 40 -0.37 4.12 -17.79
N GLU A 41 -0.11 3.29 -16.76
CA GLU A 41 0.07 1.83 -16.88
C GLU A 41 -1.24 1.07 -17.12
N VAL A 42 -2.02 1.53 -18.09
CA VAL A 42 -3.40 1.11 -18.34
C VAL A 42 -3.55 -0.37 -18.68
N TRP A 43 -2.49 -0.99 -19.19
CA TRP A 43 -2.49 -2.35 -19.71
C TRP A 43 -2.66 -3.43 -18.64
N PHE A 44 -2.58 -3.07 -17.36
CA PHE A 44 -2.87 -4.00 -16.26
C PHE A 44 -4.32 -4.02 -15.82
N PHE A 45 -5.10 -2.98 -16.14
CA PHE A 45 -6.40 -2.75 -15.52
C PHE A 45 -7.56 -3.01 -16.47
N GLY A 46 -8.74 -3.18 -15.86
CA GLY A 46 -10.00 -3.23 -16.57
C GLY A 46 -11.16 -2.75 -15.70
N LEU A 47 -12.33 -2.65 -16.31
CA LEU A 47 -13.58 -2.41 -15.61
C LEU A 47 -14.33 -3.73 -15.48
N GLN A 48 -14.59 -4.16 -14.25
CA GLN A 48 -15.40 -5.33 -13.94
C GLN A 48 -16.82 -4.89 -13.57
N TYR A 49 -17.81 -5.64 -14.00
CA TYR A 49 -19.21 -5.45 -13.63
C TYR A 49 -19.86 -6.82 -13.39
N GLN A 50 -21.00 -6.85 -12.70
CA GLN A 50 -21.80 -8.06 -12.60
C GLN A 50 -22.75 -8.14 -13.78
N ASP A 51 -22.75 -9.24 -14.53
CA ASP A 51 -23.71 -9.43 -15.63
C ASP A 51 -25.11 -9.78 -15.11
N THR A 52 -26.11 -9.78 -16.00
CA THR A 52 -27.50 -10.11 -15.65
C THR A 52 -27.71 -11.54 -15.13
N LYS A 53 -26.71 -12.41 -15.27
CA LYS A 53 -26.69 -13.78 -14.73
C LYS A 53 -25.94 -13.89 -13.40
N GLY A 54 -25.42 -12.77 -12.89
CA GLY A 54 -24.70 -12.69 -11.63
C GLY A 54 -23.19 -12.95 -11.73
N PHE A 55 -22.63 -13.16 -12.93
CA PHE A 55 -21.20 -13.42 -13.11
C PHE A 55 -20.40 -12.13 -13.20
N SER A 56 -19.23 -12.11 -12.55
CA SER A 56 -18.25 -11.04 -12.68
C SER A 56 -17.62 -11.04 -14.07
N THR A 57 -17.89 -10.00 -14.86
CA THR A 57 -17.48 -9.87 -16.25
C THR A 57 -16.64 -8.61 -16.48
N TRP A 58 -15.63 -8.73 -17.33
CA TRP A 58 -14.82 -7.58 -17.76
C TRP A 58 -15.45 -6.86 -18.95
N LEU A 59 -15.58 -5.54 -18.84
CA LEU A 59 -16.08 -4.66 -19.89
C LEU A 59 -15.17 -4.72 -21.12
N LYS A 60 -15.77 -4.96 -22.29
CA LYS A 60 -15.07 -4.95 -23.57
C LYS A 60 -14.89 -3.52 -24.05
N LEU A 61 -13.63 -3.10 -24.19
CA LEU A 61 -13.29 -1.71 -24.55
C LEU A 61 -13.77 -1.31 -25.95
N ASN A 62 -13.82 -2.26 -26.89
CA ASN A 62 -14.22 -2.04 -28.28
C ASN A 62 -15.74 -2.08 -28.51
N LYS A 63 -16.55 -2.24 -27.47
CA LYS A 63 -18.02 -2.26 -27.56
C LYS A 63 -18.64 -1.10 -26.78
N LYS A 64 -19.86 -0.72 -27.15
CA LYS A 64 -20.66 0.22 -26.35
C LYS A 64 -20.92 -0.35 -24.96
N VAL A 65 -20.91 0.50 -23.93
CA VAL A 65 -21.19 0.06 -22.54
C VAL A 65 -22.60 -0.52 -22.45
N THR A 66 -23.58 0.19 -23.00
CA THR A 66 -25.00 -0.18 -23.02
C THR A 66 -25.36 -1.37 -23.89
N ALA A 67 -24.47 -1.78 -24.81
CA ALA A 67 -24.66 -2.95 -25.67
C ALA A 67 -24.09 -4.24 -25.06
N GLN A 68 -23.54 -4.15 -23.85
CA GLN A 68 -23.05 -5.28 -23.08
C GLN A 68 -24.07 -5.64 -22.00
N ASP A 69 -23.93 -6.82 -21.41
CA ASP A 69 -24.91 -7.42 -20.50
C ASP A 69 -24.84 -6.84 -19.08
N VAL A 70 -24.78 -5.51 -18.98
CA VAL A 70 -24.75 -4.76 -17.71
C VAL A 70 -26.16 -4.66 -17.12
N TRP A 71 -26.27 -4.73 -15.80
CA TRP A 71 -27.53 -4.41 -15.11
C TRP A 71 -27.98 -3.01 -15.48
N LYS A 72 -29.25 -2.86 -15.87
CA LYS A 72 -29.84 -1.57 -16.25
C LYS A 72 -30.30 -0.77 -15.02
N GLU A 73 -29.44 -0.73 -14.01
CA GLU A 73 -29.63 0.06 -12.79
C GLU A 73 -29.04 1.46 -12.97
N SER A 74 -29.41 2.38 -12.08
CA SER A 74 -28.88 3.74 -12.07
C SER A 74 -28.39 4.07 -10.66
N PRO A 75 -27.07 4.27 -10.45
CA PRO A 75 -26.01 4.26 -11.46
C PRO A 75 -25.62 2.84 -11.94
N LEU A 76 -25.04 2.74 -13.13
CA LEU A 76 -24.33 1.53 -13.55
C LEU A 76 -23.08 1.37 -12.67
N LEU A 77 -22.87 0.18 -12.11
CA LEU A 77 -21.78 -0.08 -11.18
C LEU A 77 -20.61 -0.81 -11.87
N PHE A 78 -19.41 -0.25 -11.76
CA PHE A 78 -18.17 -0.87 -12.21
C PHE A 78 -17.12 -0.86 -11.10
N LYS A 79 -16.27 -1.88 -11.08
CA LYS A 79 -15.05 -1.93 -10.28
C LYS A 79 -13.84 -1.76 -11.19
N PHE A 80 -13.00 -0.77 -10.93
CA PHE A 80 -11.70 -0.64 -11.59
C PHE A 80 -10.69 -1.50 -10.85
N ARG A 81 -10.18 -2.55 -11.50
CA ARG A 81 -9.35 -3.58 -10.88
C ARG A 81 -8.20 -3.99 -11.80
N ALA A 82 -7.10 -4.43 -11.20
CA ALA A 82 -6.02 -5.08 -11.92
C ALA A 82 -6.52 -6.43 -12.44
N LYS A 83 -6.38 -6.63 -13.74
CA LYS A 83 -6.74 -7.86 -14.48
C LYS A 83 -5.51 -8.72 -14.76
N PHE A 84 -4.37 -8.07 -14.95
CA PHE A 84 -3.11 -8.71 -15.32
C PHE A 84 -2.02 -8.28 -14.36
N TYR A 85 -1.29 -9.23 -13.80
CA TYR A 85 -0.31 -8.98 -12.74
C TYR A 85 1.11 -8.96 -13.32
N PRO A 86 1.88 -7.87 -13.14
CA PRO A 86 3.28 -7.79 -13.53
C PRO A 86 4.24 -8.14 -12.40
N GLU A 87 5.50 -8.28 -12.79
CA GLU A 87 6.66 -8.30 -11.88
C GLU A 87 7.17 -6.88 -11.57
N GLU A 88 7.00 -5.93 -12.50
CA GLU A 88 7.48 -4.55 -12.36
C GLU A 88 6.32 -3.54 -12.49
N LEU A 89 6.26 -2.58 -11.56
CA LEU A 89 5.27 -1.50 -11.48
C LEU A 89 5.98 -0.15 -11.42
N ILE A 90 5.61 0.78 -12.30
CA ILE A 90 6.38 2.03 -12.50
C ILE A 90 5.87 3.18 -11.63
N GLN A 91 4.56 3.46 -11.66
CA GLN A 91 3.96 4.62 -10.98
C GLN A 91 3.45 4.26 -9.58
N ASP A 92 3.57 5.19 -8.64
CA ASP A 92 3.06 5.04 -7.27
C ASP A 92 1.55 4.74 -7.21
N ILE A 93 0.75 5.37 -8.09
CA ILE A 93 -0.69 5.09 -8.19
C ILE A 93 -0.95 3.63 -8.58
N THR A 94 -0.15 3.10 -9.49
CA THR A 94 -0.26 1.71 -9.94
C THR A 94 0.11 0.78 -8.79
N GLN A 95 1.25 1.01 -8.15
CA GLN A 95 1.72 0.25 -6.99
C GLN A 95 0.68 0.24 -5.86
N ARG A 96 0.10 1.41 -5.52
CA ARG A 96 -0.93 1.54 -4.50
C ARG A 96 -2.19 0.73 -4.83
N LEU A 97 -2.69 0.82 -6.06
CA LEU A 97 -3.88 0.08 -6.46
C LEU A 97 -3.66 -1.44 -6.45
N PHE A 98 -2.48 -1.90 -6.88
CA PHE A 98 -2.09 -3.31 -6.77
C PHE A 98 -2.01 -3.75 -5.31
N PHE A 99 -1.31 -3.01 -4.47
CA PHE A 99 -1.17 -3.30 -3.05
C PHE A 99 -2.52 -3.45 -2.36
N LEU A 100 -3.43 -2.49 -2.56
CA LEU A 100 -4.75 -2.56 -1.95
C LEU A 100 -5.54 -3.77 -2.43
N GLN A 101 -5.49 -4.08 -3.73
CA GLN A 101 -6.22 -5.22 -4.30
C GLN A 101 -5.67 -6.56 -3.79
N VAL A 102 -4.34 -6.70 -3.75
CA VAL A 102 -3.67 -7.91 -3.25
C VAL A 102 -3.92 -8.08 -1.76
N LYS A 103 -3.82 -6.99 -0.98
CA LYS A 103 -4.13 -6.98 0.45
C LYS A 103 -5.59 -7.39 0.69
N GLU A 104 -6.55 -6.88 -0.08
CA GLU A 104 -7.96 -7.31 -0.01
C GLU A 104 -8.09 -8.82 -0.28
N GLY A 105 -7.43 -9.34 -1.33
CA GLY A 105 -7.44 -10.77 -1.66
C GLY A 105 -6.86 -11.66 -0.57
N ILE A 106 -5.75 -11.25 0.05
CA ILE A 106 -5.16 -11.98 1.19
C ILE A 106 -6.10 -11.96 2.39
N LEU A 107 -6.65 -10.79 2.76
CA LEU A 107 -7.52 -10.64 3.92
C LEU A 107 -8.88 -11.33 3.79
N ASN A 108 -9.30 -11.62 2.56
CA ASN A 108 -10.54 -12.35 2.26
C ASN A 108 -10.30 -13.86 2.03
N ASP A 109 -9.06 -14.35 2.21
CA ASP A 109 -8.64 -15.73 1.92
C ASP A 109 -8.87 -16.16 0.44
N ASP A 110 -8.94 -15.19 -0.49
CA ASP A 110 -8.94 -15.47 -1.94
C ASP A 110 -7.54 -15.90 -2.41
N ILE A 111 -6.50 -15.35 -1.78
CA ILE A 111 -5.10 -15.71 -1.97
C ILE A 111 -4.64 -16.38 -0.68
N TYR A 112 -4.24 -17.67 -0.78
CA TYR A 112 -3.69 -18.36 0.37
C TYR A 112 -2.41 -17.67 0.83
N PHE A 113 -2.28 -17.57 2.15
CA PHE A 113 -1.22 -16.82 2.77
C PHE A 113 -0.69 -17.54 4.03
N PRO A 114 0.60 -17.91 4.08
CA PRO A 114 1.14 -18.70 5.17
C PRO A 114 1.23 -17.90 6.48
N PRO A 115 0.78 -18.46 7.63
CA PRO A 115 0.79 -17.75 8.92
C PRO A 115 2.15 -17.18 9.32
N GLU A 116 3.23 -17.86 8.96
CA GLU A 116 4.62 -17.50 9.28
C GLU A 116 5.01 -16.12 8.73
N THR A 117 4.39 -15.71 7.62
CA THR A 117 4.67 -14.44 6.94
C THR A 117 3.66 -13.33 7.30
N ALA A 118 2.63 -13.64 8.10
CA ALA A 118 1.45 -12.78 8.26
C ALA A 118 1.72 -11.51 9.04
N VAL A 119 2.49 -11.65 10.11
CA VAL A 119 2.93 -10.52 10.92
C VAL A 119 3.80 -9.57 10.09
N LEU A 120 4.69 -10.13 9.27
CA LEU A 120 5.57 -9.33 8.42
C LEU A 120 4.78 -8.54 7.37
N LEU A 121 3.89 -9.18 6.60
CA LEU A 121 3.04 -8.45 5.65
C LEU A 121 2.15 -7.41 6.33
N ALA A 122 1.55 -7.76 7.48
CA ALA A 122 0.75 -6.82 8.25
C ALA A 122 1.57 -5.61 8.69
N SER A 123 2.82 -5.80 9.10
CA SER A 123 3.71 -4.70 9.51
C SER A 123 4.03 -3.73 8.36
N TYR A 124 4.24 -4.22 7.14
CA TYR A 124 4.39 -3.36 5.96
C TYR A 124 3.10 -2.61 5.63
N ALA A 125 1.94 -3.25 5.78
CA ALA A 125 0.65 -2.58 5.59
C ALA A 125 0.42 -1.46 6.63
N VAL A 126 0.86 -1.67 7.87
CA VAL A 126 0.84 -0.66 8.94
C VAL A 126 1.79 0.48 8.62
N GLN A 127 3.05 0.20 8.25
CA GLN A 127 4.04 1.22 7.84
C GLN A 127 3.52 2.05 6.65
N SER A 128 2.92 1.42 5.65
CA SER A 128 2.30 2.10 4.50
C SER A 128 1.18 3.08 4.92
N LYS A 129 0.37 2.69 5.91
CA LYS A 129 -0.79 3.48 6.36
C LYS A 129 -0.38 4.60 7.33
N TYR A 130 0.41 4.30 8.34
CA TYR A 130 0.73 5.22 9.44
C TYR A 130 2.05 5.95 9.23
N GLY A 131 2.99 5.39 8.45
CA GLY A 131 4.39 5.81 8.45
C GLY A 131 5.09 5.39 9.74
N ASP A 132 6.27 5.93 10.01
CA ASP A 132 7.11 5.52 11.15
C ASP A 132 6.38 5.41 12.49
N PHE A 133 6.68 4.34 13.22
CA PHE A 133 6.20 4.19 14.59
C PHE A 133 6.69 5.32 15.50
N ASN A 134 5.77 5.94 16.23
CA ASN A 134 6.06 6.91 17.29
C ASN A 134 5.33 6.51 18.57
N LYS A 135 6.08 6.23 19.64
CA LYS A 135 5.56 5.79 20.94
C LYS A 135 4.58 6.77 21.61
N GLU A 136 4.69 8.07 21.33
CA GLU A 136 3.81 9.09 21.91
C GLU A 136 2.43 9.13 21.22
N VAL A 137 2.41 8.86 19.92
CA VAL A 137 1.22 8.89 19.06
C VAL A 137 0.54 7.51 19.02
N HIS A 138 1.32 6.46 18.76
CA HIS A 138 0.87 5.08 18.58
C HIS A 138 0.84 4.36 19.93
N LYS A 139 -0.15 4.71 20.75
CA LYS A 139 -0.43 4.04 22.02
C LYS A 139 -1.02 2.64 21.79
N SER A 140 -0.95 1.77 22.79
CA SER A 140 -1.54 0.43 22.75
C SER A 140 -3.00 0.48 22.27
N GLY A 141 -3.37 -0.40 21.34
CA GLY A 141 -4.69 -0.44 20.71
C GLY A 141 -4.84 0.43 19.45
N TYR A 142 -3.79 1.14 18.99
CA TYR A 142 -3.88 1.96 17.77
C TYR A 142 -4.20 1.17 16.50
N LEU A 143 -3.96 -0.15 16.52
CA LEU A 143 -4.26 -1.08 15.42
C LEU A 143 -5.63 -1.75 15.54
N ALA A 144 -6.38 -1.50 16.62
CA ALA A 144 -7.62 -2.22 16.89
C ALA A 144 -8.71 -1.99 15.83
N GLY A 145 -8.66 -0.90 15.07
CA GLY A 145 -9.59 -0.63 13.96
C GLY A 145 -9.24 -1.35 12.65
N ASP A 146 -8.07 -1.96 12.55
CA ASP A 146 -7.55 -2.45 11.28
C ASP A 146 -7.77 -3.96 11.08
N LYS A 147 -8.20 -4.31 9.86
CA LYS A 147 -8.19 -5.69 9.39
C LYS A 147 -6.79 -6.00 8.83
N LEU A 148 -5.93 -6.58 9.67
CA LEU A 148 -4.52 -6.83 9.36
C LEU A 148 -4.20 -8.27 8.97
N LEU A 149 -4.98 -9.24 9.45
CA LEU A 149 -4.74 -10.67 9.26
C LEU A 149 -6.00 -11.37 8.70
N PRO A 150 -5.83 -12.42 7.87
CA PRO A 150 -6.95 -13.26 7.44
C PRO A 150 -7.60 -13.99 8.62
N GLN A 151 -8.90 -14.24 8.52
CA GLN A 151 -9.66 -14.90 9.60
C GLN A 151 -9.09 -16.28 9.93
N ARG A 152 -8.68 -17.04 8.91
CA ARG A 152 -8.03 -18.34 9.08
C ARG A 152 -6.76 -18.27 9.94
N VAL A 153 -5.92 -17.25 9.76
CA VAL A 153 -4.68 -17.10 10.55
C VAL A 153 -5.01 -16.78 12.01
N LEU A 154 -6.01 -15.92 12.23
CA LEU A 154 -6.48 -15.59 13.58
C LEU A 154 -7.06 -16.80 14.32
N GLU A 155 -7.76 -17.69 13.62
CA GLU A 155 -8.39 -18.88 14.20
C GLU A 155 -7.41 -20.04 14.45
N GLN A 156 -6.34 -20.14 13.64
CA GLN A 156 -5.33 -21.19 13.77
C GLN A 156 -4.43 -21.03 15.00
N HIS A 157 -4.21 -19.80 15.44
CA HIS A 157 -3.39 -19.50 16.61
C HIS A 157 -4.25 -19.12 17.82
N LYS A 158 -3.84 -19.56 19.02
CA LYS A 158 -4.53 -19.22 20.29
C LYS A 158 -4.14 -17.83 20.82
N LEU A 159 -3.76 -16.91 19.94
CA LEU A 159 -3.38 -15.55 20.32
C LEU A 159 -4.62 -14.67 20.37
N ASN A 160 -4.69 -13.81 21.38
CA ASN A 160 -5.72 -12.78 21.43
C ASN A 160 -5.34 -11.61 20.50
N LYS A 161 -6.27 -10.68 20.30
CA LYS A 161 -6.07 -9.54 19.40
C LYS A 161 -4.90 -8.65 19.83
N ASP A 162 -4.78 -8.37 21.13
CA ASP A 162 -3.74 -7.49 21.67
C ASP A 162 -2.33 -8.08 21.44
N GLN A 163 -2.18 -9.41 21.55
CA GLN A 163 -0.93 -10.11 21.27
C GLN A 163 -0.54 -10.00 19.79
N TRP A 164 -1.52 -10.11 18.87
CA TRP A 164 -1.25 -9.89 17.45
C TRP A 164 -0.82 -8.45 17.17
N GLU A 165 -1.48 -7.48 17.79
CA GLU A 165 -1.13 -6.06 17.64
C GLU A 165 0.28 -5.79 18.16
N GLU A 166 0.67 -6.35 19.30
CA GLU A 166 2.03 -6.24 19.85
C GLU A 166 3.09 -6.81 18.90
N TRP A 167 2.84 -8.00 18.33
CA TRP A 167 3.77 -8.63 17.39
C TRP A 167 3.92 -7.82 16.10
N ILE A 168 2.81 -7.29 15.58
CA ILE A 168 2.83 -6.43 14.40
C ILE A 168 3.53 -5.10 14.72
N GLN A 169 3.33 -4.54 15.91
CA GLN A 169 4.00 -3.32 16.34
C GLN A 169 5.53 -3.50 16.42
N VAL A 170 6.01 -4.62 16.96
CA VAL A 170 7.46 -4.91 17.02
C VAL A 170 8.10 -4.83 15.64
N TRP A 171 7.44 -5.39 14.62
CA TRP A 171 7.93 -5.28 13.24
C TRP A 171 7.71 -3.89 12.63
N HIS A 172 6.64 -3.19 12.99
CA HIS A 172 6.42 -1.80 12.56
C HIS A 172 7.52 -0.86 13.06
N GLU A 173 8.02 -1.06 14.29
CA GLU A 173 9.16 -0.32 14.85
C GLU A 173 10.44 -0.51 14.03
N GLU A 174 10.66 -1.70 13.47
CA GLU A 174 11.84 -2.02 12.66
C GLU A 174 11.84 -1.34 11.28
N HIS A 175 10.66 -0.96 10.77
CA HIS A 175 10.52 -0.27 9.48
C HIS A 175 10.76 1.23 9.54
N ARG A 176 11.25 1.76 10.67
CA ARG A 176 11.47 3.19 10.86
C ARG A 176 12.41 3.78 9.78
N GLY A 177 11.97 4.87 9.16
CA GLY A 177 12.68 5.53 8.06
C GLY A 177 12.30 5.00 6.68
N MET A 178 11.47 3.95 6.59
CA MET A 178 10.96 3.44 5.32
C MET A 178 9.82 4.33 4.80
N LEU A 179 9.94 4.77 3.54
CA LEU A 179 8.85 5.51 2.88
C LEU A 179 7.61 4.62 2.71
N ARG A 180 6.43 5.26 2.67
CA ARG A 180 5.16 4.55 2.52
C ARG A 180 5.10 3.77 1.20
N GLU A 181 5.65 4.36 0.14
CA GLU A 181 5.75 3.75 -1.18
C GLU A 181 6.69 2.53 -1.19
N ASP A 182 7.80 2.59 -0.44
CA ASP A 182 8.71 1.45 -0.32
C ASP A 182 8.08 0.32 0.50
N ALA A 183 7.34 0.63 1.57
CA ALA A 183 6.58 -0.38 2.32
C ALA A 183 5.52 -1.08 1.45
N VAL A 184 4.87 -0.33 0.56
CA VAL A 184 3.93 -0.87 -0.44
C VAL A 184 4.64 -1.83 -1.40
N LEU A 185 5.84 -1.47 -1.87
CA LEU A 185 6.63 -2.32 -2.75
C LEU A 185 7.13 -3.58 -2.05
N GLU A 186 7.65 -3.48 -0.83
CA GLU A 186 8.09 -4.66 -0.06
C GLU A 186 6.92 -5.61 0.23
N TYR A 187 5.74 -5.08 0.55
CA TYR A 187 4.53 -5.89 0.66
C TYR A 187 4.25 -6.68 -0.62
N LEU A 188 4.27 -6.02 -1.77
CA LEU A 188 4.02 -6.65 -3.07
C LEU A 188 5.10 -7.66 -3.46
N LYS A 189 6.37 -7.38 -3.14
CA LYS A 189 7.50 -8.30 -3.40
C LYS A 189 7.39 -9.60 -2.63
N ILE A 190 6.84 -9.58 -1.42
CA ILE A 190 6.57 -10.80 -0.65
C ILE A 190 5.32 -11.48 -1.19
N ALA A 191 4.27 -10.71 -1.49
CA ALA A 191 3.00 -11.26 -1.96
C ALA A 191 3.09 -11.90 -3.34
N GLN A 192 3.98 -11.44 -4.23
CA GLN A 192 4.13 -12.00 -5.58
C GLN A 192 4.66 -13.44 -5.59
N ASP A 193 5.35 -13.84 -4.52
CA ASP A 193 5.92 -15.19 -4.38
C ASP A 193 4.89 -16.22 -3.88
N LEU A 194 3.68 -15.78 -3.51
CA LEU A 194 2.59 -16.66 -3.09
C LEU A 194 2.05 -17.46 -4.28
N GLU A 195 1.77 -18.74 -4.07
CA GLU A 195 1.40 -19.66 -5.15
C GLU A 195 0.09 -19.30 -5.86
N MET A 196 -0.82 -18.62 -5.16
CA MET A 196 -2.11 -18.17 -5.70
C MET A 196 -2.08 -16.73 -6.24
N TYR A 197 -0.94 -16.02 -6.12
CA TYR A 197 -0.84 -14.64 -6.54
C TYR A 197 -1.01 -14.50 -8.06
N GLY A 198 -1.93 -13.62 -8.47
CA GLY A 198 -2.16 -13.33 -9.89
C GLY A 198 -2.76 -14.49 -10.70
N VAL A 199 -3.17 -15.59 -10.05
CA VAL A 199 -3.76 -16.76 -10.71
C VAL A 199 -5.27 -16.62 -10.81
N ASN A 200 -5.80 -16.65 -12.03
CA ASN A 200 -7.25 -16.72 -12.26
C ASN A 200 -7.68 -18.17 -12.40
N TYR A 201 -8.47 -18.68 -11.45
CA TYR A 201 -8.93 -20.08 -11.44
C TYR A 201 -10.26 -20.26 -12.16
N PHE A 202 -10.32 -21.28 -13.02
CA PHE A 202 -11.54 -21.71 -13.72
C PHE A 202 -11.78 -23.20 -13.50
N SER A 203 -12.99 -23.58 -13.10
CA SER A 203 -13.36 -25.00 -13.01
C SER A 203 -13.50 -25.60 -14.41
N ILE A 204 -12.79 -26.69 -14.68
CA ILE A 204 -12.76 -27.38 -15.97
C ILE A 204 -12.93 -28.89 -15.79
N LYS A 205 -13.24 -29.58 -16.89
CA LYS A 205 -13.26 -31.04 -16.97
C LYS A 205 -12.35 -31.54 -18.08
N ASN A 206 -11.54 -32.55 -17.80
CA ASN A 206 -10.77 -33.23 -18.84
C ASN A 206 -11.67 -34.15 -19.68
N LYS A 207 -11.13 -34.75 -20.75
CA LYS A 207 -11.88 -35.71 -21.60
C LYS A 207 -12.40 -36.94 -20.83
N LYS A 208 -11.76 -37.30 -19.72
CA LYS A 208 -12.16 -38.42 -18.85
C LYS A 208 -13.26 -38.02 -17.84
N GLY A 209 -13.67 -36.75 -17.81
CA GLY A 209 -14.69 -36.23 -16.90
C GLY A 209 -14.16 -35.81 -15.51
N SER A 210 -12.85 -35.91 -15.26
CA SER A 210 -12.26 -35.48 -13.99
C SER A 210 -12.37 -33.96 -13.83
N GLU A 211 -12.82 -33.52 -12.66
CA GLU A 211 -12.88 -32.11 -12.26
C GLU A 211 -11.49 -31.62 -11.89
N LEU A 212 -11.11 -30.48 -12.46
CA LEU A 212 -9.80 -29.87 -12.34
C LEU A 212 -9.96 -28.34 -12.31
N TRP A 213 -8.91 -27.65 -11.89
CA TRP A 213 -8.79 -26.20 -12.06
C TRP A 213 -7.82 -25.86 -13.18
N LEU A 214 -8.20 -24.87 -14.00
CA LEU A 214 -7.30 -24.16 -14.90
C LEU A 214 -6.92 -22.83 -14.24
N GLY A 215 -5.65 -22.65 -13.90
CA GLY A 215 -5.09 -21.36 -13.53
C GLY A 215 -4.55 -20.63 -14.75
N VAL A 216 -4.85 -19.34 -14.85
CA VAL A 216 -4.33 -18.46 -15.89
C VAL A 216 -3.60 -17.31 -15.20
N ASP A 217 -2.30 -17.20 -15.42
CA ASP A 217 -1.43 -16.19 -14.82
C ASP A 217 -0.55 -15.51 -15.88
N ALA A 218 0.41 -14.70 -15.42
CA ALA A 218 1.33 -13.95 -16.27
C ALA A 218 2.40 -14.83 -16.95
N LEU A 219 2.64 -16.04 -16.45
CA LEU A 219 3.68 -16.96 -16.91
C LEU A 219 3.12 -18.01 -17.89
N GLY A 220 1.87 -18.44 -17.70
CA GLY A 220 1.24 -19.42 -18.58
C GLY A 220 -0.15 -19.88 -18.14
N LEU A 221 -0.42 -21.14 -18.49
CA LEU A 221 -1.59 -21.88 -18.07
C LEU A 221 -1.17 -23.03 -17.16
N ASN A 222 -1.86 -23.21 -16.05
CA ASN A 222 -1.57 -24.25 -15.06
C ASN A 222 -2.81 -25.11 -14.82
N ILE A 223 -2.62 -26.41 -14.64
CA ILE A 223 -3.68 -27.38 -14.32
C ILE A 223 -3.48 -27.89 -12.91
N TYR A 224 -4.52 -27.79 -12.09
CA TYR A 224 -4.51 -28.20 -10.69
C TYR A 224 -5.58 -29.26 -10.43
N GLU A 225 -5.36 -30.06 -9.39
CA GLU A 225 -6.37 -31.01 -8.88
C GLU A 225 -7.50 -30.25 -8.17
N GLN A 226 -8.70 -30.84 -8.12
CA GLN A 226 -9.88 -30.17 -7.56
C GLN A 226 -9.70 -29.75 -6.08
N ASN A 227 -8.89 -30.50 -5.33
CA ASN A 227 -8.63 -30.35 -3.89
C ASN A 227 -7.34 -29.57 -3.55
N ASP A 228 -6.52 -29.19 -4.52
CA ASP A 228 -5.28 -28.45 -4.30
C ASP A 228 -5.12 -27.36 -5.36
N ARG A 229 -5.26 -26.09 -4.96
CA ARG A 229 -5.07 -24.91 -5.84
C ARG A 229 -3.69 -24.27 -5.70
N LEU A 230 -2.85 -24.77 -4.80
CA LEU A 230 -1.51 -24.25 -4.53
C LEU A 230 -0.51 -24.87 -5.49
N THR A 231 -0.56 -26.20 -5.65
CA THR A 231 0.46 -26.92 -6.43
C THR A 231 -0.05 -27.28 -7.83
N PRO A 232 0.47 -26.67 -8.92
CA PRO A 232 0.10 -27.07 -10.27
C PRO A 232 0.68 -28.45 -10.61
N LYS A 233 -0.11 -29.31 -11.26
CA LYS A 233 0.32 -30.62 -11.76
C LYS A 233 0.94 -30.55 -13.15
N ILE A 234 0.43 -29.65 -14.00
CA ILE A 234 0.88 -29.48 -15.38
C ILE A 234 0.89 -27.98 -15.69
N GLY A 235 2.02 -27.48 -16.20
CA GLY A 235 2.16 -26.11 -16.65
C GLY A 235 2.42 -26.02 -18.15
N PHE A 236 1.88 -24.98 -18.78
CA PHE A 236 2.10 -24.62 -20.17
C PHE A 236 2.55 -23.15 -20.24
N PRO A 237 3.87 -22.89 -20.34
CA PRO A 237 4.38 -21.52 -20.47
C PRO A 237 3.81 -20.82 -21.70
N TRP A 238 3.64 -19.49 -21.62
CA TRP A 238 3.18 -18.71 -22.77
C TRP A 238 4.06 -18.85 -24.01
N SER A 239 5.36 -19.09 -23.82
CA SER A 239 6.35 -19.34 -24.88
C SER A 239 6.15 -20.66 -25.62
N GLU A 240 5.37 -21.61 -25.08
CA GLU A 240 5.09 -22.90 -25.71
C GLU A 240 3.73 -22.94 -26.39
N ILE A 241 2.89 -21.91 -26.24
CA ILE A 241 1.52 -21.88 -26.73
C ILE A 241 1.44 -21.09 -28.03
N ARG A 242 1.04 -21.75 -29.12
CA ARG A 242 0.85 -21.11 -30.44
C ARG A 242 -0.53 -20.48 -30.57
N ASN A 243 -1.56 -21.20 -30.13
CA ASN A 243 -2.94 -20.79 -30.32
C ASN A 243 -3.83 -21.38 -29.24
N ILE A 244 -4.79 -20.58 -28.78
CA ILE A 244 -5.85 -20.98 -27.87
C ILE A 244 -7.17 -20.79 -28.60
N SER A 245 -7.97 -21.85 -28.66
CA SER A 245 -9.28 -21.81 -29.28
C SER A 245 -10.34 -22.43 -28.37
N PHE A 246 -11.54 -21.89 -28.45
CA PHE A 246 -12.68 -22.37 -27.69
C PHE A 246 -13.86 -22.56 -28.63
N ASN A 247 -14.50 -23.72 -28.56
CA ASN A 247 -15.73 -24.01 -29.28
C ASN A 247 -16.74 -24.64 -28.32
N ASN A 248 -17.84 -23.94 -28.07
CA ASN A 248 -18.94 -24.31 -27.16
C ASN A 248 -18.53 -24.58 -25.71
N LYS A 249 -18.07 -25.81 -25.41
CA LYS A 249 -17.58 -26.21 -24.07
C LYS A 249 -16.19 -26.86 -24.15
N LYS A 250 -15.57 -26.83 -25.33
CA LYS A 250 -14.27 -27.45 -25.60
C LYS A 250 -13.22 -26.36 -25.77
N PHE A 251 -12.29 -26.33 -24.83
CA PHE A 251 -11.10 -25.50 -24.87
C PHE A 251 -9.92 -26.32 -25.46
N VAL A 252 -9.17 -25.74 -26.39
CA VAL A 252 -8.06 -26.41 -27.08
C VAL A 252 -6.84 -25.49 -27.09
N ILE A 253 -5.76 -25.97 -26.48
CA ILE A 253 -4.43 -25.35 -26.48
C ILE A 253 -3.60 -26.06 -27.56
N LYS A 254 -3.05 -25.30 -28.51
CA LYS A 254 -2.14 -25.83 -29.53
C LYS A 254 -0.71 -25.37 -29.21
N PRO A 255 0.25 -26.29 -29.03
CA PRO A 255 1.64 -25.92 -28.77
C PRO A 255 2.33 -25.34 -30.01
N ILE A 256 3.47 -24.68 -29.82
CA ILE A 256 4.36 -24.25 -30.90
C ILE A 256 5.08 -25.46 -31.50
N ASP A 257 4.97 -25.65 -32.81
CA ASP A 257 5.75 -26.65 -33.55
C ASP A 257 7.21 -26.21 -33.70
N LYS A 258 8.17 -26.98 -33.17
CA LYS A 258 9.61 -26.72 -33.30
C LYS A 258 10.12 -26.62 -34.75
N LYS A 259 9.32 -27.00 -35.74
CA LYS A 259 9.69 -27.05 -37.17
C LYS A 259 9.11 -25.92 -38.03
N ALA A 260 8.25 -25.06 -37.51
CA ALA A 260 7.57 -24.04 -38.30
C ALA A 260 7.94 -22.63 -37.82
N GLN A 261 8.81 -21.92 -38.56
CA GLN A 261 8.91 -20.46 -38.44
C GLN A 261 7.53 -19.87 -38.71
N THR A 262 6.83 -19.43 -37.66
CA THR A 262 5.47 -18.92 -37.79
C THR A 262 5.31 -17.64 -36.98
N ASN A 263 4.78 -16.62 -37.64
CA ASN A 263 4.33 -15.38 -37.01
C ASN A 263 3.26 -15.73 -35.96
N LEU A 264 3.54 -15.42 -34.69
CA LEU A 264 2.60 -15.56 -33.58
C LEU A 264 1.47 -14.55 -33.78
N GLY A 265 0.22 -15.04 -33.90
CA GLY A 265 -0.96 -14.18 -33.90
C GLY A 265 -1.22 -13.57 -32.52
N PRO A 266 -2.11 -12.56 -32.41
CA PRO A 266 -2.42 -11.95 -31.12
C PRO A 266 -3.06 -12.97 -30.18
N GLY A 267 -2.34 -13.32 -29.10
CA GLY A 267 -2.83 -14.19 -28.03
C GLY A 267 -3.73 -13.43 -27.03
N PRO A 268 -4.42 -14.13 -26.12
CA PRO A 268 -5.23 -13.51 -25.07
C PRO A 268 -4.35 -12.63 -24.16
N GLY A 269 -4.90 -11.56 -23.58
CA GLY A 269 -4.14 -10.44 -23.00
C GLY A 269 -2.89 -10.75 -22.14
N ASN A 270 -2.85 -11.83 -21.35
CA ASN A 270 -1.62 -12.25 -20.65
C ASN A 270 -0.48 -12.62 -21.60
N HIS A 271 -0.76 -13.32 -22.70
CA HIS A 271 0.23 -13.64 -23.73
C HIS A 271 0.74 -12.38 -24.44
N GLU A 272 -0.12 -11.38 -24.69
CA GLU A 272 0.29 -10.11 -25.29
C GLU A 272 1.23 -9.33 -24.36
N LEU A 273 0.91 -9.28 -23.06
CA LEU A 273 1.76 -8.68 -22.03
C LEU A 273 3.08 -9.44 -21.88
N TYR A 274 3.06 -10.77 -21.88
CA TYR A 274 4.25 -11.60 -21.87
C TYR A 274 5.18 -11.27 -23.05
N MET A 275 4.63 -11.23 -24.27
CA MET A 275 5.40 -10.89 -25.47
C MET A 275 5.94 -9.44 -25.45
N ARG A 276 5.24 -8.51 -24.78
CA ARG A 276 5.73 -7.14 -24.57
C ARG A 276 6.95 -7.11 -23.66
N ARG A 277 6.97 -7.92 -22.59
CA ARG A 277 8.11 -8.02 -21.65
C ARG A 277 9.37 -8.60 -22.29
N SER A 278 9.22 -9.49 -23.28
CA SER A 278 10.35 -10.04 -24.03
C SER A 278 10.99 -9.06 -25.02
N LYS A 279 10.45 -7.85 -25.16
CA LYS A 279 10.96 -6.80 -26.06
C LYS A 279 11.52 -5.63 -25.25
N PRO A 280 12.44 -4.84 -25.81
CA PRO A 280 12.91 -3.61 -25.17
C PRO A 280 11.77 -2.64 -24.85
N ASP A 281 11.94 -1.87 -23.78
CA ASP A 281 10.98 -0.85 -23.36
C ASP A 281 10.70 0.15 -24.49
N THR A 282 9.42 0.40 -24.76
CA THR A 282 8.97 1.46 -25.66
C THR A 282 9.36 2.84 -25.12
N ILE A 283 9.48 3.85 -26.00
CA ILE A 283 9.81 5.23 -25.60
C ILE A 283 8.89 5.75 -24.48
N GLU A 284 7.59 5.46 -24.57
CA GLU A 284 6.62 5.86 -23.54
C GLU A 284 6.94 5.26 -22.17
N VAL A 285 7.28 3.96 -22.11
CA VAL A 285 7.68 3.27 -20.88
C VAL A 285 8.99 3.83 -20.33
N GLN A 286 9.97 4.11 -21.20
CA GLN A 286 11.23 4.72 -20.77
C GLN A 286 11.01 6.11 -20.16
N GLN A 287 10.16 6.94 -20.77
CA GLN A 287 9.77 8.24 -20.22
C GLN A 287 9.03 8.11 -18.89
N MET A 288 8.11 7.14 -18.76
CA MET A 288 7.43 6.86 -17.50
C MET A 288 8.42 6.47 -16.40
N LYS A 289 9.36 5.57 -16.69
CA LYS A 289 10.41 5.15 -15.73
C LYS A 289 11.32 6.32 -15.35
N ALA A 290 11.68 7.19 -16.30
CA ALA A 290 12.49 8.38 -16.00
C ALA A 290 11.74 9.36 -15.09
N GLN A 291 10.48 9.66 -15.42
CA GLN A 291 9.62 10.53 -14.62
C GLN A 291 9.43 9.97 -13.20
N ALA A 292 9.11 8.68 -13.05
CA ALA A 292 8.92 8.06 -11.75
C ALA A 292 10.19 8.09 -10.88
N ARG A 293 11.38 7.92 -11.48
CA ARG A 293 12.65 8.06 -10.76
C ARG A 293 12.91 9.49 -10.29
N GLU A 294 12.59 10.48 -11.12
CA GLU A 294 12.74 11.90 -10.76
C GLU A 294 11.77 12.29 -9.64
N GLU A 295 10.51 11.88 -9.74
CA GLU A 295 9.49 12.08 -8.70
C GLU A 295 9.88 11.41 -7.38
N LYS A 296 10.38 10.16 -7.42
CA LYS A 296 10.88 9.47 -6.23
C LYS A 296 12.07 10.20 -5.59
N HIS A 297 13.06 10.60 -6.40
CA HIS A 297 14.23 11.32 -5.90
C HIS A 297 13.84 12.66 -5.25
N GLN A 298 12.88 13.38 -5.85
CA GLN A 298 12.38 14.62 -5.29
C GLN A 298 11.69 14.42 -3.93
N LYS A 299 10.87 13.37 -3.79
CA LYS A 299 10.24 13.00 -2.51
C LYS A 299 11.27 12.63 -1.44
N GLU A 300 12.30 11.87 -1.79
CA GLU A 300 13.39 11.51 -0.88
C GLU A 300 14.13 12.76 -0.38
N MET A 301 14.44 13.70 -1.27
CA MET A 301 15.06 14.97 -0.88
C MET A 301 14.16 15.81 0.04
N GLU A 302 12.86 15.90 -0.26
CA GLU A 302 11.89 16.61 0.57
C GLU A 302 11.77 15.95 1.96
N TYR A 303 11.70 14.62 2.01
CA TYR A 303 11.66 13.87 3.26
C TYR A 303 12.91 14.13 4.11
N ALA A 304 14.09 14.05 3.50
CA ALA A 304 15.36 14.30 4.18
C ALA A 304 15.47 15.75 4.71
N LEU A 305 14.96 16.73 3.95
CA LEU A 305 14.87 18.13 4.38
C LEU A 305 13.97 18.28 5.61
N LEU A 306 12.76 17.71 5.57
CA LEU A 306 11.82 17.73 6.69
C LEU A 306 12.37 17.02 7.92
N GLU A 307 13.06 15.90 7.74
CA GLU A 307 13.68 15.17 8.84
C GLU A 307 14.81 15.98 9.50
N ASN A 308 15.65 16.63 8.70
CA ASN A 308 16.70 17.51 9.22
C ASN A 308 16.11 18.71 9.96
N GLU A 309 15.02 19.29 9.46
CA GLU A 309 14.32 20.38 10.15
C GLU A 309 13.74 19.92 11.50
N LYS A 310 13.11 18.73 11.54
CA LYS A 310 12.63 18.12 12.79
C LYS A 310 13.77 17.92 13.79
N LYS A 311 14.89 17.33 13.37
CA LYS A 311 16.07 17.13 14.23
C LYS A 311 16.60 18.44 14.79
N LYS A 312 16.65 19.51 13.98
CA LYS A 312 17.07 20.84 14.43
C LYS A 312 16.11 21.42 15.47
N ARG A 313 14.79 21.26 15.26
CA ARG A 313 13.78 21.71 16.24
C ARG A 313 13.90 20.95 17.56
N GLU A 314 14.05 19.63 17.52
CA GLU A 314 14.25 18.81 18.72
C GLU A 314 15.53 19.20 19.49
N MET A 315 16.63 19.48 18.78
CA MET A 315 17.87 19.96 19.40
C MET A 315 17.68 21.34 20.05
N ALA A 316 16.98 22.26 19.38
CA ALA A 316 16.71 23.59 19.91
C ALA A 316 15.77 23.55 21.14
N GLU A 317 14.79 22.65 21.15
CA GLU A 317 13.92 22.42 22.32
C GLU A 317 14.70 21.90 23.52
N LYS A 318 15.56 20.89 23.32
CA LYS A 318 16.45 20.37 24.38
C LYS A 318 17.41 21.43 24.91
N GLU A 319 17.97 22.27 24.04
CA GLU A 319 18.84 23.36 24.45
C GLU A 319 18.06 24.42 25.25
N LYS A 320 16.84 24.76 24.82
CA LYS A 320 15.96 25.67 25.54
C LYS A 320 15.61 25.12 26.94
N GLU A 321 15.24 23.85 27.05
CA GLU A 321 14.95 23.20 28.34
C GLU A 321 16.16 23.25 29.27
N LYS A 322 17.37 23.02 28.73
CA LYS A 322 18.61 23.12 29.51
C LYS A 322 18.86 24.54 30.00
N ILE A 323 18.71 25.55 29.14
CA ILE A 323 18.86 26.96 29.52
C ILE A 323 17.83 27.35 30.58
N GLU A 324 16.59 26.85 30.47
CA GLU A 324 15.53 27.12 31.43
C GLU A 324 15.84 26.53 32.81
N GLN A 325 16.37 25.30 32.85
CA GLN A 325 16.87 24.67 34.09
C GLN A 325 18.03 25.44 34.71
N GLU A 326 19.03 25.83 33.91
CA GLU A 326 20.18 26.62 34.40
C GLU A 326 19.74 27.99 34.93
N LYS A 327 18.76 28.63 34.28
CA LYS A 327 18.19 29.91 34.72
C LYS A 327 17.43 29.77 36.05
N GLU A 328 16.68 28.68 36.24
CA GLU A 328 16.01 28.37 37.50
C GLU A 328 17.05 28.22 38.64
N GLU A 329 18.13 27.46 38.39
CA GLU A 329 19.20 27.25 39.36
C GLU A 329 19.93 28.55 39.72
N GLN A 330 20.26 29.39 38.73
CA GLN A 330 20.87 30.70 38.97
C GLN A 330 19.95 31.62 39.79
N ARG A 331 18.64 31.59 39.52
CA ARG A 331 17.64 32.37 40.25
C ARG A 331 17.55 31.93 41.71
N GLU A 332 17.65 30.63 41.99
CA GLU A 332 17.72 30.13 43.37
C GLU A 332 18.99 30.57 44.09
N LYS A 333 20.16 30.49 43.42
CA LYS A 333 21.43 30.98 43.99
C LYS A 333 21.39 32.47 44.29
N LEU A 334 20.82 33.29 43.40
CA LEU A 334 20.65 34.73 43.63
C LEU A 334 19.80 35.01 44.87
N LYS A 335 18.67 34.29 45.05
CA LYS A 335 17.85 34.43 46.27
C LYS A 335 18.63 34.08 47.53
N GLN A 336 19.44 33.02 47.51
CA GLN A 336 20.27 32.65 48.66
C GLN A 336 21.31 33.72 48.98
N ILE A 337 21.97 34.28 47.97
CA ILE A 337 22.93 35.37 48.14
C ILE A 337 22.24 36.63 48.68
N GLU A 338 21.08 37.00 48.16
CA GLU A 338 20.30 38.14 48.66
C GLU A 338 19.93 37.96 50.14
N GLU A 339 19.49 36.76 50.53
CA GLU A 339 19.13 36.47 51.93
C GLU A 339 20.35 36.51 52.86
N GLN A 340 21.49 35.96 52.43
CA GLN A 340 22.76 36.06 53.16
C GLN A 340 23.25 37.50 53.29
N THR A 341 23.16 38.28 52.22
CA THR A 341 23.58 39.70 52.21
C THR A 341 22.72 40.53 53.15
N LYS A 342 21.40 40.27 53.17
CA LYS A 342 20.48 40.93 54.10
C LYS A 342 20.79 40.59 55.56
N LYS A 343 21.09 39.32 55.87
CA LYS A 343 21.50 38.91 57.23
C LYS A 343 22.81 39.58 57.64
N ALA A 344 23.82 39.60 56.76
CA ALA A 344 25.09 40.27 57.04
C ALA A 344 24.94 41.78 57.26
N GLN A 345 24.06 42.45 56.50
CA GLN A 345 23.73 43.86 56.72
C GLN A 345 23.09 44.10 58.09
N GLN A 346 22.12 43.27 58.49
CA GLN A 346 21.50 43.36 59.81
C GLN A 346 22.50 43.14 60.94
N GLU A 347 23.38 42.14 60.83
CA GLU A 347 24.45 41.90 61.81
C GLU A 347 25.43 43.08 61.89
N LEU A 348 25.79 43.67 60.75
CA LEU A 348 26.66 44.85 60.71
C LEU A 348 25.98 46.05 61.39
N GLU A 349 24.72 46.31 61.10
CA GLU A 349 23.94 47.39 61.77
C GLU A 349 23.90 47.18 63.28
N GLU A 350 23.62 45.95 63.75
CA GLU A 350 23.63 45.62 65.19
C GLU A 350 25.02 45.83 65.82
N GLN A 351 26.09 45.40 65.16
CA GLN A 351 27.46 45.62 65.65
C GLN A 351 27.80 47.11 65.72
N THR A 352 27.40 47.88 64.71
CA THR A 352 27.65 49.33 64.65
C THR A 352 26.90 50.04 65.77
N HIS A 353 25.64 49.66 66.03
CA HIS A 353 24.86 50.18 67.15
C HIS A 353 25.50 49.86 68.50
N ARG A 354 25.91 48.61 68.73
CA ARG A 354 26.61 48.20 69.97
C ARG A 354 27.93 48.95 70.17
N ALA A 355 28.68 49.21 69.09
CA ALA A 355 29.93 49.96 69.16
C ALA A 355 29.70 51.42 69.57
N LEU A 356 28.64 52.06 69.07
CA LEU A 356 28.24 53.42 69.45
C LEU A 356 27.82 53.49 70.93
N GLU A 357 27.01 52.54 71.41
CA GLU A 357 26.62 52.46 72.83
C GLU A 357 27.84 52.29 73.76
N LEU A 358 28.84 51.49 73.33
CA LEU A 358 30.10 51.32 74.05
C LEU A 358 30.98 52.58 74.04
N GLU A 359 30.91 53.41 73.01
CA GLU A 359 31.59 54.71 72.98
C GLU A 359 30.90 55.75 73.88
N GLU A 360 29.57 55.79 73.90
CA GLU A 360 28.81 56.68 74.79
C GLU A 360 29.05 56.35 76.26
N THR A 361 28.96 55.07 76.62
CA THR A 361 29.24 54.61 78.00
C THR A 361 30.68 54.87 78.44
N LYS A 362 31.66 54.87 77.52
CA LYS A 362 33.05 55.27 77.81
C LYS A 362 33.26 56.77 77.94
N ARG A 363 32.40 57.61 77.36
CA ARG A 363 32.46 59.08 77.51
C ARG A 363 31.84 59.57 78.82
N GLU A 364 31.00 58.75 79.45
CA GLU A 364 30.32 59.07 80.71
C GLU A 364 31.10 58.62 81.97
N THR A 365 32.20 57.89 81.81
CA THR A 365 33.21 57.55 82.84
C THR A 365 34.47 58.37 82.68
#